data_AF-A0A914P4S3-F1
#
_entry.id   AF-A0A914P4S3-F1
#
_cell.length_a   1.000
_cell.length_b   1.000
_cell.length_c   1.000
_cell.angle_alpha   90.00
_cell.angle_beta   90.00
_cell.angle_gamma   90.00
#
_symmetry.space_group_name_H-M   'P 1'
#
loop_
_entity.id
_entity.type
_entity.pdbx_description
1 polymer ?
#
loop_
_entity_poly.entity_id
_entity_poly.type
_entity_poly.pdbx_seq_one_letter_code
_entity_poly.pdbx_strand_id
1 'polypeptide(L)'
;MDAIGQRMEFVGGTFGLNELQKEYVSRIFETILRIPGVLLLELWWLKYDDAVSQFKTNVLEKSVLPNYLKVERIIEFVDNRDMDNAVATVLSIAVLLLCAILLTVPLGRLIKVYIHAMSLLLFGLAHMLSIRYVTLEKEESDPDLKLDDLVKLERHGFHFLAQLMLALVQSCILSIESDTGRVSLAVFTVPIIARMCGIPVDKLIIAHNIACSAAMFFICIYVLNHVPTFLQSIKQGSRRLRALFVIRGIGIGIIKIWQRLRLAEVLAICWMLMFSLRFYNQVATGAGSIDLACMTAIAETTSSPFTLLALALTVSYISQFIVQCTQFILGSMHNRNHVLATHGYTEALTLVFLCLQAGVLGMRTEQKMFMLKLVLFIVLSALLQSLYEILEPQMLAFAALTNVTVSMHVRSLVLATILMITPFLISFMLMTFLPMDLWFVM
;
A
#
# COMPACT_ATOMS: atom_id res chain seq x y z
N MET A 1 10.84 20.92 12.34
CA MET A 1 11.51 19.68 11.88
C MET A 1 12.04 18.88 13.07
N ASP A 2 11.74 19.32 14.29
CA ASP A 2 12.54 19.01 15.48
C ASP A 2 12.04 17.76 16.22
N ALA A 3 10.76 17.43 16.13
CA ALA A 3 10.20 16.23 16.75
C ALA A 3 10.49 14.92 15.98
N ILE A 4 10.85 15.01 14.69
CA ILE A 4 11.26 13.85 13.88
C ILE A 4 12.76 13.63 14.03
N GLY A 5 13.54 14.71 14.08
CA GLY A 5 14.97 14.68 14.39
C GLY A 5 15.25 13.95 15.70
N GLN A 6 14.54 14.31 16.78
CA GLN A 6 14.72 13.66 18.09
C GLN A 6 14.31 12.17 18.12
N ARG A 7 13.24 11.76 17.40
CA ARG A 7 12.84 10.34 17.36
C ARG A 7 13.72 9.50 16.43
N MET A 8 14.28 10.08 15.37
CA MET A 8 15.29 9.41 14.54
C MET A 8 16.68 9.40 15.17
N GLU A 9 17.02 10.37 16.02
CA GLU A 9 18.22 10.32 16.87
C GLU A 9 18.13 9.17 17.89
N PHE A 10 16.96 8.90 18.46
CA PHE A 10 16.79 7.76 19.35
C PHE A 10 16.96 6.42 18.60
N VAL A 11 16.36 6.26 17.42
CA VAL A 11 16.50 5.02 16.62
C VAL A 11 17.91 4.89 16.01
N GLY A 12 18.47 5.98 15.50
CA GLY A 12 19.79 6.01 14.86
C GLY A 12 20.95 5.95 15.85
N GLY A 13 20.79 6.53 17.04
CA GLY A 13 21.76 6.47 18.14
C GLY A 13 21.83 5.09 18.80
N THR A 14 20.69 4.36 18.84
CA THR A 14 20.65 2.99 19.40
C THR A 14 21.26 1.95 18.44
N PHE A 15 21.31 2.22 17.13
CA PHE A 15 21.79 1.29 16.11
C PHE A 15 23.14 1.65 15.47
N GLY A 16 23.79 2.75 15.86
CA GLY A 16 25.11 3.13 15.31
C GLY A 16 25.11 3.32 13.78
N LEU A 17 24.01 3.81 13.21
CA LEU A 17 23.83 3.93 11.75
C LEU A 17 24.54 5.18 11.20
N ASN A 18 25.26 5.01 10.10
CA ASN A 18 25.84 6.12 9.33
C ASN A 18 24.74 7.01 8.72
N GLU A 19 25.03 8.30 8.49
CA GLU A 19 24.06 9.29 7.95
C GLU A 19 23.40 8.84 6.64
N LEU A 20 24.15 8.15 5.76
CA LEU A 20 23.62 7.57 4.52
C LEU A 20 22.59 6.46 4.78
N GLN A 21 22.80 5.64 5.81
CA GLN A 21 21.87 4.57 6.16
C GLN A 21 20.61 5.15 6.80
N LYS A 22 20.72 6.22 7.61
CA LYS A 22 19.55 6.94 8.13
C LYS A 22 18.69 7.50 7.02
N GLU A 23 19.30 8.11 6.01
CA GLU A 23 18.57 8.64 4.86
C GLU A 23 17.88 7.53 4.07
N TYR A 24 18.56 6.39 3.85
CA TYR A 24 17.97 5.25 3.14
C TYR A 24 16.80 4.59 3.91
N VAL A 25 16.95 4.39 5.22
CA VAL A 25 15.89 3.84 6.08
C VAL A 25 14.69 4.80 6.13
N SER A 26 14.94 6.11 6.24
CA SER A 26 13.89 7.13 6.19
C SER A 26 13.09 7.06 4.88
N ARG A 27 13.77 6.88 3.75
CA ARG A 27 13.14 6.73 2.43
C ARG A 27 12.28 5.48 2.35
N ILE A 28 12.80 4.32 2.76
CA ILE A 28 12.03 3.07 2.76
C ILE A 28 10.79 3.21 3.63
N PHE A 29 10.94 3.78 4.82
CA PHE A 29 9.84 3.97 5.76
C PHE A 29 8.78 4.94 5.23
N GLU A 30 9.19 6.03 4.57
CA GLU A 30 8.28 6.94 3.88
C GLU A 30 7.46 6.24 2.81
N THR A 31 8.09 5.38 2.02
CA THR A 31 7.42 4.64 0.96
C THR A 31 6.44 3.62 1.53
N ILE A 32 6.86 2.82 2.53
CA ILE A 32 6.01 1.80 3.17
C ILE A 32 4.76 2.42 3.82
N LEU A 33 4.92 3.52 4.56
CA LEU A 33 3.80 4.17 5.23
C LEU A 33 2.78 4.78 4.27
N ARG A 34 3.12 4.99 3.00
CA ARG A 34 2.21 5.53 1.97
C ARG A 34 1.47 4.45 1.18
N ILE A 35 1.90 3.19 1.24
CA ILE A 35 1.27 2.06 0.52
C ILE A 35 -0.24 1.97 0.80
N PRO A 36 -0.72 2.07 2.06
CA PRO A 36 -2.16 1.94 2.34
C PRO A 36 -3.02 2.98 1.62
N GLY A 37 -2.50 4.19 1.38
CA GLY A 37 -3.23 5.23 0.66
C GLY A 37 -3.41 4.91 -0.83
N VAL A 38 -2.43 4.25 -1.46
CA VAL A 38 -2.52 3.80 -2.86
C VAL A 38 -3.44 2.58 -2.98
N LEU A 39 -3.33 1.64 -2.04
CA LEU A 39 -4.17 0.44 -2.03
C LEU A 39 -5.64 0.78 -1.79
N LEU A 40 -5.95 1.74 -0.91
CA LEU A 40 -7.32 2.24 -0.73
C LEU A 40 -7.86 2.93 -1.99
N LEU A 41 -7.02 3.67 -2.74
CA LEU A 41 -7.40 4.29 -4.00
C LEU A 41 -7.74 3.24 -5.06
N GLU A 42 -6.96 2.16 -5.12
CA GLU A 42 -7.21 1.05 -6.02
C GLU A 42 -8.48 0.27 -5.66
N LEU A 43 -8.69 -0.04 -4.37
CA LEU A 43 -9.92 -0.67 -3.91
C LEU A 43 -11.16 0.19 -4.21
N TRP A 44 -11.02 1.51 -4.05
CA TRP A 44 -12.07 2.46 -4.42
C TRP A 44 -12.36 2.40 -5.92
N TRP A 45 -11.33 2.39 -6.77
CA TRP A 45 -11.48 2.31 -8.22
C TRP A 45 -12.13 1.00 -8.67
N LEU A 46 -11.68 -0.14 -8.16
CA LEU A 46 -12.25 -1.46 -8.48
C LEU A 46 -13.73 -1.55 -8.10
N LYS A 47 -14.10 -1.02 -6.93
CA LYS A 47 -15.49 -0.99 -6.49
C LYS A 47 -16.34 0.00 -7.29
N TYR A 48 -15.77 1.13 -7.70
CA TYR A 48 -16.44 2.11 -8.54
C TYR A 48 -16.72 1.56 -9.94
N ASP A 49 -15.75 0.87 -10.55
CA ASP A 49 -15.89 0.27 -11.88
C ASP A 49 -16.93 -0.85 -11.90
N ASP A 50 -16.96 -1.71 -10.88
CA ASP A 50 -18.00 -2.75 -10.74
C ASP A 50 -19.41 -2.13 -10.61
N ALA A 51 -19.56 -1.08 -9.79
CA ALA A 51 -20.83 -0.36 -9.65
C ALA A 51 -21.28 0.34 -10.96
N VAL A 52 -20.35 0.94 -11.71
CA VAL A 52 -20.64 1.57 -13.00
C VAL A 52 -20.96 0.53 -14.07
N SER A 53 -20.27 -0.63 -14.06
CA SER A 53 -20.53 -1.73 -14.99
C SER A 53 -21.92 -2.33 -14.76
N GLN A 54 -22.31 -2.58 -13.51
CA GLN A 54 -23.65 -3.03 -13.13
C GLN A 54 -24.72 -1.99 -13.47
N PHE A 55 -24.44 -0.70 -13.25
CA PHE A 55 -25.34 0.37 -13.66
C PHE A 55 -25.53 0.40 -15.18
N LYS A 56 -24.44 0.23 -15.95
CA LYS A 56 -24.47 0.22 -17.41
C LYS A 56 -25.19 -0.99 -17.97
N THR A 57 -25.02 -2.20 -17.42
CA THR A 57 -25.78 -3.39 -17.82
C THR A 57 -27.26 -3.26 -17.46
N ASN A 58 -27.58 -2.79 -16.25
CA ASN A 58 -28.97 -2.58 -15.82
C ASN A 58 -29.70 -1.50 -16.63
N VAL A 59 -28.99 -0.48 -17.11
CA VAL A 59 -29.55 0.58 -17.96
C VAL A 59 -29.64 0.15 -19.42
N LEU A 60 -28.63 -0.55 -19.95
CA LEU A 60 -28.60 -1.00 -21.35
C LEU A 60 -29.59 -2.16 -21.60
N GLU A 61 -29.82 -3.02 -20.61
CA GLU A 61 -30.84 -4.08 -20.67
C GLU A 61 -32.26 -3.54 -20.48
N LYS A 62 -32.42 -2.38 -19.80
CA LYS A 62 -33.71 -1.69 -19.64
C LYS A 62 -34.02 -0.64 -20.72
N SER A 63 -33.06 -0.26 -21.56
CA SER A 63 -33.28 0.77 -22.58
C SER A 63 -33.64 0.17 -23.95
N VAL A 64 -34.79 -0.48 -24.02
CA VAL A 64 -35.65 -0.48 -25.22
C VAL A 64 -36.86 0.38 -24.86
N LEU A 65 -36.77 1.69 -25.11
CA LEU A 65 -37.91 2.62 -25.01
C LEU A 65 -38.99 2.22 -26.04
N PRO A 66 -40.32 2.45 -25.83
CA PRO A 66 -40.86 3.64 -25.14
C PRO A 66 -42.16 3.45 -24.31
N ASN A 67 -42.65 4.60 -23.80
CA ASN A 67 -44.00 4.93 -23.29
C ASN A 67 -44.42 4.39 -21.90
N TYR A 68 -44.16 5.18 -20.85
CA TYR A 68 -45.18 5.85 -20.03
C TYR A 68 -44.48 6.58 -18.88
N LEU A 69 -44.20 7.87 -19.11
CA LEU A 69 -43.85 8.83 -18.08
C LEU A 69 -44.92 8.80 -16.98
N LYS A 70 -44.53 8.43 -15.76
CA LYS A 70 -45.12 8.98 -14.53
C LYS A 70 -44.00 9.41 -13.60
N VAL A 71 -43.59 10.66 -13.78
CA VAL A 71 -42.59 11.38 -12.99
C VAL A 71 -42.97 11.43 -11.50
N GLU A 72 -44.27 11.35 -11.17
CA GLU A 72 -44.77 11.34 -9.79
C GLU A 72 -44.38 10.07 -9.00
N ARG A 73 -44.33 8.90 -9.66
CA ARG A 73 -43.92 7.65 -8.99
C ARG A 73 -42.40 7.55 -8.84
N ILE A 74 -41.64 8.33 -9.62
CA ILE A 74 -40.17 8.43 -9.51
C ILE A 74 -39.81 9.36 -8.35
N ILE A 75 -40.55 10.46 -8.15
CA ILE A 75 -40.31 11.37 -7.02
C ILE A 75 -40.69 10.70 -5.68
N GLU A 76 -41.80 9.96 -5.60
CA GLU A 76 -42.21 9.23 -4.39
C GLU A 76 -41.35 7.98 -4.11
N PHE A 77 -40.72 7.41 -5.14
CA PHE A 77 -39.74 6.32 -5.00
C PHE A 77 -38.33 6.83 -4.62
N VAL A 78 -37.96 8.05 -5.04
CA VAL A 78 -36.71 8.73 -4.67
C VAL A 78 -36.77 9.27 -3.23
N ASP A 79 -37.94 9.71 -2.76
CA ASP A 79 -38.12 10.22 -1.39
C ASP A 79 -38.03 9.12 -0.32
N ASN A 80 -38.32 7.86 -0.68
CA ASN A 80 -38.43 6.77 0.30
C ASN A 80 -37.20 5.84 0.42
N ARG A 81 -36.13 5.98 -0.38
CA ARG A 81 -34.98 5.03 -0.28
C ARG A 81 -33.57 5.47 -0.71
N ASP A 82 -33.13 6.70 -0.48
CA ASP A 82 -31.75 7.15 -0.80
C ASP A 82 -30.86 7.52 0.41
N MET A 83 -31.26 7.17 1.64
CA MET A 83 -30.36 7.33 2.81
C MET A 83 -29.09 6.45 2.69
N ASP A 84 -29.17 5.31 2.00
CA ASP A 84 -28.02 4.42 1.80
C ASP A 84 -27.10 4.87 0.66
N ASN A 85 -27.64 5.46 -0.42
CA ASN A 85 -26.83 6.00 -1.53
C ASN A 85 -26.12 7.30 -1.15
N ALA A 86 -26.78 8.17 -0.37
CA ALA A 86 -26.12 9.37 0.17
C ALA A 86 -25.00 8.98 1.15
N VAL A 87 -25.25 8.01 2.04
CA VAL A 87 -24.22 7.47 2.95
C VAL A 87 -23.10 6.77 2.19
N ALA A 88 -23.40 5.98 1.16
CA ALA A 88 -22.39 5.34 0.31
C ALA A 88 -21.55 6.36 -0.47
N THR A 89 -22.18 7.45 -0.96
CA THR A 89 -21.49 8.54 -1.66
C THR A 89 -20.60 9.34 -0.70
N VAL A 90 -21.11 9.66 0.50
CA VAL A 90 -20.33 10.34 1.55
C VAL A 90 -19.16 9.46 2.00
N LEU A 91 -19.38 8.15 2.16
CA LEU A 91 -18.33 7.19 2.50
C LEU A 91 -17.29 7.08 1.39
N SER A 92 -17.73 7.04 0.13
CA SER A 92 -16.86 7.01 -1.05
C SER A 92 -15.97 8.26 -1.13
N ILE A 93 -16.56 9.44 -0.94
CA ILE A 93 -15.82 10.71 -0.88
C ILE A 93 -14.87 10.73 0.34
N ALA A 94 -15.30 10.20 1.48
CA ALA A 94 -14.47 10.12 2.68
C ALA A 94 -13.24 9.19 2.47
N VAL A 95 -13.39 8.07 1.77
CA VAL A 95 -12.29 7.17 1.41
C VAL A 95 -11.31 7.88 0.49
N LEU A 96 -11.78 8.56 -0.56
CA LEU A 96 -10.90 9.35 -1.44
C LEU A 96 -10.16 10.46 -0.69
N LEU A 97 -10.84 11.14 0.21
CA LEU A 97 -10.26 12.19 1.03
C LEU A 97 -9.22 11.62 2.00
N LEU A 98 -9.47 10.44 2.58
CA LEU A 98 -8.51 9.70 3.39
C LEU A 98 -7.27 9.31 2.57
N CYS A 99 -7.45 8.79 1.34
CA CYS A 99 -6.34 8.48 0.43
C CYS A 99 -5.50 9.74 0.15
N ALA A 100 -6.15 10.84 -0.20
CA ALA A 100 -5.49 12.11 -0.48
C ALA A 100 -4.71 12.62 0.75
N ILE A 101 -5.27 12.48 1.95
CA ILE A 101 -4.57 12.84 3.20
C ILE A 101 -3.36 11.94 3.42
N LEU A 102 -3.52 10.62 3.34
CA LEU A 102 -2.42 9.66 3.57
C LEU A 102 -1.25 9.88 2.59
N LEU A 103 -1.54 10.23 1.34
CA LEU A 103 -0.50 10.57 0.36
C LEU A 103 0.13 11.94 0.63
N THR A 104 -0.66 12.98 0.91
CA THR A 104 -0.16 14.37 0.93
C THR A 104 0.46 14.82 2.25
N VAL A 105 0.15 14.15 3.36
CA VAL A 105 0.64 14.53 4.69
C VAL A 105 2.15 14.28 4.81
N PRO A 106 2.91 15.22 5.42
CA PRO A 106 4.34 15.05 5.65
C PRO A 106 4.62 13.88 6.61
N LEU A 107 5.74 13.17 6.37
CA LEU A 107 6.10 11.92 7.05
C LEU A 107 5.93 11.95 8.58
N GLY A 108 6.44 12.96 9.27
CA GLY A 108 6.34 13.00 10.73
C GLY A 108 4.92 13.16 11.27
N ARG A 109 4.02 13.79 10.51
CA ARG A 109 2.60 13.85 10.89
C ARG A 109 1.88 12.56 10.51
N LEU A 110 2.28 11.92 9.41
CA LEU A 110 1.75 10.61 9.00
C LEU A 110 2.08 9.54 10.05
N ILE A 111 3.31 9.51 10.56
CA ILE A 111 3.72 8.61 11.66
C ILE A 111 2.84 8.81 12.88
N LYS A 112 2.54 10.07 13.26
CA LYS A 112 1.64 10.36 14.38
C LYS A 112 0.23 9.81 14.14
N VAL A 113 -0.31 9.95 12.93
CA VAL A 113 -1.63 9.37 12.59
C VAL A 113 -1.63 7.85 12.77
N TYR A 114 -0.60 7.15 12.29
CA TYR A 114 -0.49 5.70 12.48
C TYR A 114 -0.32 5.31 13.96
N ILE A 115 0.44 6.09 14.74
CA ILE A 115 0.57 5.91 16.19
C ILE A 115 -0.78 6.06 16.89
N HIS A 116 -1.58 7.07 16.50
CA HIS A 116 -2.94 7.27 17.04
C HIS A 116 -3.88 6.13 16.64
N ALA A 117 -3.81 5.66 15.39
CA ALA A 117 -4.61 4.53 14.91
C ALA A 117 -4.22 3.22 15.64
N MET A 118 -2.93 2.98 15.86
CA MET A 118 -2.44 1.84 16.64
C MET A 118 -2.88 1.91 18.10
N SER A 119 -2.87 3.11 18.69
CA SER A 119 -3.40 3.32 20.04
C SER A 119 -4.91 3.02 20.13
N LEU A 120 -5.69 3.40 19.11
CA LEU A 120 -7.11 3.08 19.04
C LEU A 120 -7.34 1.57 18.91
N LEU A 121 -6.50 0.87 18.13
CA LEU A 121 -6.56 -0.59 18.01
C LEU A 121 -6.21 -1.29 19.33
N LEU A 122 -5.17 -0.83 20.04
CA LEU A 122 -4.84 -1.33 21.38
C LEU A 122 -5.99 -1.12 22.38
N PHE A 123 -6.67 0.01 22.27
CA PHE A 123 -7.85 0.29 23.09
C PHE A 123 -9.01 -0.66 22.77
N GLY A 124 -9.22 -0.97 21.48
CA GLY A 124 -10.17 -2.00 21.06
C GLY A 124 -9.82 -3.39 21.59
N LEU A 125 -8.53 -3.75 21.64
CA LEU A 125 -8.06 -4.99 22.26
C LEU A 125 -8.32 -5.01 23.77
N ALA A 126 -8.12 -3.88 24.47
CA ALA A 126 -8.43 -3.76 25.90
C ALA A 126 -9.92 -3.93 26.18
N HIS A 127 -10.78 -3.35 25.33
CA HIS A 127 -12.23 -3.58 25.38
C HIS A 127 -12.59 -5.06 25.18
N MET A 128 -12.03 -5.70 24.15
CA MET A 128 -12.26 -7.13 23.87
C MET A 128 -11.78 -8.03 25.01
N LEU A 129 -10.67 -7.69 25.66
CA LEU A 129 -10.17 -8.42 26.83
C LEU A 129 -11.08 -8.23 28.05
N SER A 130 -11.60 -7.02 28.25
CA SER A 130 -12.53 -6.70 29.33
C SER A 130 -13.87 -7.43 29.20
N ILE A 131 -14.49 -7.42 28.01
CA ILE A 131 -15.76 -8.13 27.80
C ILE A 131 -15.58 -9.64 27.92
N ARG A 132 -14.48 -10.18 27.40
CA ARG A 132 -14.15 -11.61 27.50
C ARG A 132 -13.96 -12.06 28.95
N TYR A 133 -13.36 -11.22 29.79
CA TYR A 133 -13.27 -11.48 31.22
C TYR A 133 -14.66 -11.56 31.88
N VAL A 134 -15.55 -10.60 31.59
CA VAL A 134 -16.91 -10.57 32.15
C VAL A 134 -17.76 -11.75 31.68
N THR A 135 -17.63 -12.18 30.43
CA THR A 135 -18.37 -13.34 29.91
C THR A 135 -17.89 -14.64 30.55
N LEU A 136 -16.57 -14.82 30.68
CA LEU A 136 -15.99 -16.01 31.32
C LEU A 136 -16.41 -16.14 32.79
N GLU A 137 -16.46 -15.02 33.52
CA GLU A 137 -16.88 -15.02 34.93
C GLU A 137 -18.39 -15.34 35.08
N LYS A 138 -19.21 -14.97 34.09
CA LYS A 138 -20.65 -15.29 34.08
C LYS A 138 -20.94 -16.76 33.78
N GLU A 139 -20.13 -17.39 32.94
CA GLU A 139 -20.29 -18.81 32.60
C GLU A 139 -19.91 -19.74 33.77
N GLU A 140 -19.11 -19.27 34.72
CA GLU A 140 -18.53 -20.11 35.78
C GLU A 140 -19.43 -20.30 37.02
N SER A 141 -20.65 -19.74 37.05
CA SER A 141 -21.74 -20.04 38.01
C SER A 141 -21.41 -20.00 39.52
N ASP A 142 -20.35 -19.30 39.93
CA ASP A 142 -19.97 -19.17 41.35
C ASP A 142 -20.37 -17.77 41.88
N PRO A 143 -21.42 -17.66 42.73
CA PRO A 143 -21.97 -16.37 43.15
C PRO A 143 -21.05 -15.58 44.08
N ASP A 144 -20.23 -16.27 44.88
CA ASP A 144 -19.31 -15.67 45.84
C ASP A 144 -17.85 -15.77 45.37
N LEU A 145 -17.11 -14.67 45.49
CA LEU A 145 -15.67 -14.64 45.20
C LEU A 145 -14.88 -15.37 46.30
N LYS A 146 -14.88 -16.70 46.28
CA LYS A 146 -13.97 -17.48 47.11
C LYS A 146 -12.62 -17.62 46.40
N LEU A 147 -11.66 -16.82 46.84
CA LEU A 147 -10.26 -16.85 46.38
C LEU A 147 -9.48 -18.06 46.96
N ASP A 148 -10.17 -19.17 47.21
CA ASP A 148 -9.61 -20.30 47.96
C ASP A 148 -8.63 -21.14 47.11
N ASP A 149 -8.73 -21.06 45.77
CA ASP A 149 -7.81 -21.70 44.84
C ASP A 149 -6.77 -20.71 44.28
N LEU A 150 -5.49 -21.02 44.46
CA LEU A 150 -4.35 -20.29 43.89
C LEU A 150 -4.49 -20.13 42.36
N VAL A 151 -5.12 -21.10 41.70
CA VAL A 151 -5.41 -21.10 40.26
C VAL A 151 -6.42 -20.01 39.87
N LYS A 152 -7.43 -19.73 40.72
CA LYS A 152 -8.40 -18.65 40.50
C LYS A 152 -7.73 -17.28 40.70
N LEU A 153 -6.87 -17.14 41.73
CA LEU A 153 -6.09 -15.91 41.96
C LEU A 153 -5.09 -15.64 40.81
N GLU A 154 -4.40 -16.68 40.33
CA GLU A 154 -3.46 -16.58 39.21
C GLU A 154 -4.15 -16.11 37.93
N ARG A 155 -5.34 -16.65 37.63
CA ARG A 155 -6.14 -16.24 36.46
C ARG A 155 -6.58 -14.77 36.53
N HIS A 156 -7.08 -14.32 37.68
CA HIS A 156 -7.45 -12.91 37.89
C HIS A 156 -6.23 -11.98 37.80
N GLY A 157 -5.11 -12.40 38.39
CA GLY A 157 -3.83 -11.69 38.30
C GLY A 157 -3.32 -11.57 36.87
N PHE A 158 -3.45 -12.63 36.05
CA PHE A 158 -3.02 -12.61 34.65
C PHE A 158 -3.88 -11.67 33.81
N HIS A 159 -5.21 -11.67 33.98
CA HIS A 159 -6.09 -10.74 33.27
C HIS A 159 -5.85 -9.28 33.67
N PHE A 160 -5.61 -9.02 34.96
CA PHE A 160 -5.24 -7.70 35.45
C PHE A 160 -3.89 -7.24 34.88
N LEU A 161 -2.88 -8.11 34.92
CA LEU A 161 -1.55 -7.84 34.39
C LEU A 161 -1.59 -7.59 32.88
N ALA A 162 -2.34 -8.38 32.12
CA ALA A 162 -2.49 -8.21 30.68
C ALA A 162 -3.13 -6.85 30.33
N GLN A 163 -4.16 -6.43 31.05
CA GLN A 163 -4.77 -5.11 30.86
C GLN A 163 -3.84 -3.96 31.25
N LEU A 164 -3.07 -4.13 32.34
CA LEU A 164 -2.08 -3.13 32.76
C LEU A 164 -0.96 -3.00 31.72
N MET A 165 -0.47 -4.13 31.18
CA MET A 165 0.54 -4.12 30.12
C MET A 165 0.03 -3.45 28.85
N LEU A 166 -1.22 -3.69 28.45
CA LEU A 166 -1.85 -2.99 27.32
C LEU A 166 -1.92 -1.47 27.58
N ALA A 167 -2.30 -1.05 28.78
CA ALA A 167 -2.34 0.37 29.14
C ALA A 167 -0.93 1.01 29.16
N LEU A 168 0.09 0.28 29.64
CA LEU A 168 1.49 0.73 29.63
C LEU A 168 2.02 0.87 28.20
N VAL A 169 1.82 -0.15 27.36
CA VAL A 169 2.22 -0.10 25.94
C VAL A 169 1.50 1.05 25.22
N GLN A 170 0.20 1.25 25.48
CA GLN A 170 -0.55 2.36 24.92
C GLN A 170 -0.02 3.72 25.39
N SER A 171 0.35 3.86 26.66
CA SER A 171 0.98 5.06 27.21
C SER A 171 2.33 5.36 26.57
N CYS A 172 3.17 4.34 26.37
CA CYS A 172 4.46 4.46 25.68
C CYS A 172 4.30 4.89 24.22
N ILE A 173 3.35 4.28 23.50
CA ILE A 173 3.06 4.59 22.09
C ILE A 173 2.60 6.05 21.96
N LEU A 174 1.67 6.47 22.81
CA LEU A 174 1.07 7.81 22.78
C LEU A 174 1.97 8.88 23.42
N SER A 175 3.02 8.47 24.14
CA SER A 175 3.97 9.34 24.83
C SER A 175 3.27 10.36 25.74
N ILE A 176 2.25 9.91 26.49
CA ILE A 176 1.49 10.77 27.39
C ILE A 176 2.36 11.11 28.60
N GLU A 177 2.64 12.40 28.77
CA GLU A 177 3.37 12.96 29.91
C GLU A 177 2.48 13.15 31.15
N SER A 178 1.16 13.22 30.98
CA SER A 178 0.23 13.43 32.10
C SER A 178 -0.08 12.12 32.83
N ASP A 179 0.15 12.11 34.15
CA ASP A 179 -0.19 10.96 35.01
C ASP A 179 -1.69 10.63 34.96
N THR A 180 -2.55 11.65 34.89
CA THR A 180 -4.00 11.49 34.72
C THR A 180 -4.37 10.77 33.42
N GLY A 181 -3.62 11.01 32.33
CA GLY A 181 -3.85 10.35 31.06
C GLY A 181 -3.43 8.88 31.08
N ARG A 182 -2.39 8.52 31.84
CA ARG A 182 -1.97 7.12 32.01
C ARG A 182 -2.99 6.30 32.79
N VAL A 183 -3.53 6.87 33.85
CA VAL A 183 -4.59 6.23 34.66
C VAL A 183 -5.88 6.08 33.85
N SER A 184 -6.22 7.07 33.01
CA SER A 184 -7.36 7.03 32.09
C SER A 184 -7.29 5.89 31.06
N LEU A 185 -6.10 5.43 30.68
CA LEU A 185 -5.94 4.28 29.78
C LEU A 185 -6.25 2.94 30.46
N ALA A 186 -6.13 2.87 31.79
CA ALA A 186 -6.38 1.66 32.56
C ALA A 186 -7.86 1.49 32.97
N VAL A 187 -8.80 2.26 32.41
CA VAL A 187 -10.23 2.23 32.77
C VAL A 187 -10.86 0.84 32.64
N PHE A 188 -10.34 -0.01 31.75
CA PHE A 188 -10.84 -1.37 31.59
C PHE A 188 -10.45 -2.34 32.72
N THR A 189 -9.65 -1.92 33.71
CA THR A 189 -9.40 -2.68 34.95
C THR A 189 -10.53 -2.55 35.96
N VAL A 190 -11.46 -1.59 35.77
CA VAL A 190 -12.60 -1.33 36.68
C VAL A 190 -13.44 -2.59 36.94
N PRO A 191 -13.81 -3.42 35.95
CA PRO A 191 -14.54 -4.68 36.21
C PRO A 191 -13.74 -5.67 37.05
N ILE A 192 -12.43 -5.78 36.87
CA ILE A 192 -11.60 -6.71 37.66
C ILE A 192 -11.48 -6.24 39.11
N ILE A 193 -11.26 -4.94 39.32
CA ILE A 193 -11.22 -4.33 40.65
C ILE A 193 -12.58 -4.46 41.33
N ALA A 194 -13.68 -4.21 40.60
CA ALA A 194 -15.04 -4.42 41.07
C ALA A 194 -15.26 -5.86 41.57
N ARG A 195 -14.75 -6.85 40.82
CA ARG A 195 -14.81 -8.26 41.22
C ARG A 195 -13.98 -8.54 42.46
N MET A 196 -12.75 -8.02 42.55
CA MET A 196 -11.89 -8.13 43.75
C MET A 196 -12.48 -7.46 45.00
N CYS A 197 -13.29 -6.41 44.83
CA CYS A 197 -14.01 -5.74 45.91
C CYS A 197 -15.28 -6.48 46.37
N GLY A 198 -15.54 -7.69 45.87
CA GLY A 198 -16.66 -8.52 46.31
C GLY A 198 -18.00 -8.17 45.65
N ILE A 199 -18.01 -7.49 44.49
CA ILE A 199 -19.25 -7.22 43.76
C ILE A 199 -19.76 -8.53 43.12
N PRO A 200 -21.08 -8.83 43.23
CA PRO A 200 -21.66 -10.03 42.65
C PRO A 200 -21.55 -10.02 41.12
N VAL A 201 -21.39 -11.21 40.53
CA VAL A 201 -21.17 -11.43 39.09
C VAL A 201 -22.28 -10.81 38.23
N ASP A 202 -23.51 -10.78 38.73
CA ASP A 202 -24.67 -10.19 38.06
C ASP A 202 -24.50 -8.68 37.76
N LYS A 203 -23.76 -7.97 38.63
CA LYS A 203 -23.52 -6.52 38.51
C LYS A 203 -22.23 -6.19 37.76
N LEU A 204 -21.43 -7.19 37.38
CA LEU A 204 -20.15 -6.99 36.68
C LEU A 204 -20.33 -6.37 35.28
N ILE A 205 -21.46 -6.64 34.62
CA ILE A 205 -21.81 -6.01 33.35
C ILE A 205 -22.05 -4.51 33.49
N ILE A 206 -22.57 -4.06 34.63
CA ILE A 206 -22.79 -2.65 34.93
C ILE A 206 -21.42 -1.95 35.10
N ALA A 207 -20.48 -2.59 35.80
CA ALA A 207 -19.11 -2.08 35.95
C ALA A 207 -18.39 -1.95 34.60
N HIS A 208 -18.55 -2.93 33.70
CA HIS A 208 -18.01 -2.86 32.34
C HIS A 208 -18.67 -1.75 31.52
N ASN A 209 -19.99 -1.56 31.60
CA ASN A 209 -20.68 -0.48 30.90
C ASN A 209 -20.23 0.90 31.39
N ILE A 210 -20.02 1.08 32.70
CA ILE A 210 -19.46 2.32 33.27
C ILE A 210 -18.05 2.55 32.74
N ALA A 211 -17.21 1.52 32.69
CA ALA A 211 -15.88 1.59 32.11
C ALA A 211 -15.93 1.99 30.62
N CYS A 212 -16.84 1.41 29.83
CA CYS A 212 -17.06 1.77 28.43
C CYS A 212 -17.53 3.21 28.24
N SER A 213 -18.42 3.72 29.09
CA SER A 213 -18.85 5.13 29.03
C SER A 213 -17.72 6.09 29.37
N ALA A 214 -16.92 5.79 30.41
CA ALA A 214 -15.75 6.58 30.76
C ALA A 214 -14.68 6.54 29.66
N ALA A 215 -14.41 5.36 29.11
CA ALA A 215 -13.55 5.14 27.95
C ALA A 215 -13.96 5.99 26.74
N MET A 216 -15.24 5.96 26.37
CA MET A 216 -15.79 6.76 25.27
C MET A 216 -15.60 8.26 25.52
N PHE A 217 -15.83 8.72 26.75
CA PHE A 217 -15.65 10.12 27.13
C PHE A 217 -14.18 10.56 27.03
N PHE A 218 -13.23 9.73 27.47
CA PHE A 218 -11.80 10.00 27.34
C PHE A 218 -11.34 10.05 25.88
N ILE A 219 -11.85 9.14 25.03
CA ILE A 219 -11.59 9.19 23.58
C ILE A 219 -12.14 10.49 22.99
N CYS A 220 -13.36 10.91 23.34
CA CYS A 220 -13.96 12.14 22.85
C CYS A 220 -13.12 13.37 23.20
N ILE A 221 -12.69 13.50 24.47
CA ILE A 221 -11.82 14.61 24.90
C ILE A 221 -10.50 14.58 24.12
N TYR A 222 -9.89 13.41 23.99
CA TYR A 222 -8.64 13.23 23.26
C TYR A 222 -8.78 13.67 21.79
N VAL A 223 -9.80 13.20 21.10
CA VAL A 223 -10.09 13.53 19.70
C VAL A 223 -10.34 15.03 19.55
N LEU A 224 -11.15 15.65 20.41
CA LEU A 224 -11.44 17.08 20.36
C LEU A 224 -10.18 17.95 20.53
N ASN A 225 -9.22 17.52 21.34
CA ASN A 225 -7.96 18.25 21.53
C ASN A 225 -7.00 18.10 20.34
N HIS A 226 -6.95 16.91 19.72
CA HIS A 226 -5.98 16.63 18.66
C HIS A 226 -6.47 16.91 17.24
N VAL A 227 -7.77 16.76 16.95
CA VAL A 227 -8.35 16.98 15.61
C VAL A 227 -8.08 18.39 15.07
N PRO A 228 -8.23 19.49 15.83
CA PRO A 228 -7.97 20.84 15.32
C PRO A 228 -6.53 21.02 14.82
N THR A 229 -5.56 20.48 15.56
CA THR A 229 -4.14 20.53 15.19
C THR A 229 -3.85 19.73 13.92
N PHE A 230 -4.54 18.59 13.75
CA PHE A 230 -4.46 17.78 12.53
C PHE A 230 -5.13 18.47 11.33
N LEU A 231 -6.29 19.09 11.54
CA LEU A 231 -7.01 19.79 10.48
C LEU A 231 -6.24 21.02 9.96
N GLN A 232 -5.61 21.77 10.87
CA GLN A 232 -4.69 22.85 10.51
C GLN A 232 -3.50 22.32 9.69
N SER A 233 -3.02 21.13 10.03
CA SER A 233 -1.92 20.48 9.33
C SER A 233 -2.27 20.12 7.89
N ILE A 234 -3.46 19.57 7.67
CA ILE A 234 -4.00 19.29 6.34
C ILE A 234 -4.16 20.60 5.57
N LYS A 235 -4.77 21.62 6.18
CA LYS A 235 -4.99 22.93 5.54
C LYS A 235 -3.68 23.59 5.09
N GLN A 236 -2.62 23.49 5.90
CA GLN A 236 -1.27 23.95 5.53
C GLN A 236 -0.70 23.14 4.36
N GLY A 237 -0.87 21.82 4.35
CA GLY A 237 -0.48 20.94 3.25
C GLY A 237 -1.18 21.30 1.94
N SER A 238 -2.51 21.46 1.97
CA SER A 238 -3.33 21.84 0.82
C SER A 238 -3.00 23.23 0.31
N ARG A 239 -2.72 24.20 1.19
CA ARG A 239 -2.26 25.54 0.79
C ARG A 239 -0.91 25.49 0.08
N ARG A 240 0.03 24.67 0.55
CA ARG A 240 1.33 24.49 -0.10
C ARG A 240 1.18 23.85 -1.49
N LEU A 241 0.30 22.86 -1.62
CA LEU A 241 -0.02 22.26 -2.93
C LEU A 241 -0.65 23.30 -3.86
N ARG A 242 -1.66 24.03 -3.39
CA ARG A 242 -2.31 25.09 -4.16
C ARG A 242 -1.32 26.18 -4.60
N ALA A 243 -0.44 26.63 -3.72
CA ALA A 243 0.59 27.61 -4.06
C ALA A 243 1.54 27.07 -5.14
N LEU A 244 1.90 25.79 -5.07
CA LEU A 244 2.75 25.14 -6.06
C LEU A 244 2.06 25.06 -7.43
N PHE A 245 0.76 24.77 -7.48
CA PHE A 245 -0.05 24.82 -8.70
C PHE A 245 -0.18 26.23 -9.29
N VAL A 246 -0.40 27.23 -8.44
CA VAL A 246 -0.59 28.63 -8.89
C VAL A 246 0.72 29.24 -9.41
N ILE A 247 1.86 28.96 -8.75
CA ILE A 247 3.15 29.58 -9.10
C ILE A 247 3.83 28.87 -10.29
N ARG A 248 3.73 27.54 -10.40
CA ARG A 248 4.45 26.77 -11.43
C ARG A 248 3.56 26.25 -12.57
N GLY A 249 2.25 26.49 -12.50
CA GLY A 249 1.29 25.93 -13.45
C GLY A 249 0.95 24.46 -13.18
N ILE A 250 -0.11 23.97 -13.84
CA ILE A 250 -0.69 22.64 -13.57
C ILE A 250 0.29 21.52 -13.94
N GLY A 251 0.92 21.58 -15.11
CA GLY A 251 1.82 20.52 -15.60
C GLY A 251 3.05 20.32 -14.71
N ILE A 252 3.83 21.39 -14.47
CA ILE A 252 5.01 21.35 -13.60
C ILE A 252 4.59 21.03 -12.16
N GLY A 253 3.40 21.47 -11.74
CA GLY A 253 2.83 21.15 -10.44
C GLY A 253 2.63 19.65 -10.23
N ILE A 254 2.00 18.97 -11.19
CA ILE A 254 1.78 17.51 -11.18
C ILE A 254 3.13 16.78 -11.14
N ILE A 255 4.09 17.14 -12.00
CA ILE A 255 5.41 16.49 -12.04
C ILE A 255 6.14 16.67 -10.70
N LYS A 256 6.08 17.87 -10.10
CA LYS A 256 6.70 18.11 -8.79
C LYS A 256 6.00 17.36 -7.66
N ILE A 257 4.68 17.19 -7.71
CA ILE A 257 3.94 16.36 -6.75
C ILE A 257 4.31 14.90 -6.92
N TRP A 258 4.36 14.42 -8.16
CA TRP A 258 4.77 13.06 -8.51
C TRP A 258 6.16 12.72 -7.94
N GLN A 259 7.14 13.61 -8.17
CA GLN A 259 8.50 13.50 -7.63
C GLN A 259 8.52 13.61 -6.10
N ARG A 260 7.79 14.58 -5.53
CA ARG A 260 7.77 14.83 -4.08
C ARG A 260 7.14 13.69 -3.29
N LEU A 261 6.08 13.10 -3.83
CA LEU A 261 5.37 11.98 -3.19
C LEU A 261 6.07 10.65 -3.43
N ARG A 262 7.10 10.62 -4.28
CA ARG A 262 7.76 9.39 -4.75
C ARG A 262 6.72 8.40 -5.29
N LEU A 263 5.72 8.93 -6.00
CA LEU A 263 4.52 8.17 -6.33
C LEU A 263 4.87 6.92 -7.16
N ALA A 264 5.90 7.01 -8.01
CA ALA A 264 6.39 5.86 -8.76
C ALA A 264 7.02 4.76 -7.90
N GLU A 265 7.85 5.10 -6.89
CA GLU A 265 8.41 4.12 -5.96
C GLU A 265 7.30 3.44 -5.15
N VAL A 266 6.34 4.22 -4.64
CA VAL A 266 5.20 3.70 -3.87
C VAL A 266 4.35 2.78 -4.73
N LEU A 267 4.04 3.20 -5.96
CA LEU A 267 3.19 2.44 -6.87
C LEU A 267 3.88 1.15 -7.33
N ALA A 268 5.19 1.18 -7.56
CA ALA A 268 6.00 0.01 -7.86
C ALA A 268 6.00 -1.02 -6.72
N ILE A 269 6.26 -0.59 -5.48
CA ILE A 269 6.23 -1.49 -4.31
C ILE A 269 4.82 -2.03 -4.07
N CYS A 270 3.80 -1.20 -4.23
CA CYS A 270 2.41 -1.62 -4.11
C CYS A 270 2.07 -2.72 -5.12
N TRP A 271 2.48 -2.57 -6.38
CA TRP A 271 2.26 -3.60 -7.40
C TRP A 271 3.04 -4.87 -7.11
N MET A 272 4.31 -4.78 -6.69
CA MET A 272 5.10 -5.96 -6.30
C MET A 272 4.43 -6.74 -5.16
N LEU A 273 3.83 -6.04 -4.19
CA LEU A 273 3.08 -6.67 -3.09
C LEU A 273 1.84 -7.41 -3.61
N MET A 274 1.05 -6.77 -4.47
CA MET A 274 -0.15 -7.38 -5.06
C MET A 274 0.16 -8.55 -5.97
N PHE A 275 1.19 -8.41 -6.81
CA PHE A 275 1.71 -9.48 -7.65
C PHE A 275 2.18 -10.65 -6.80
N SER A 276 2.97 -10.41 -5.75
CA SER A 276 3.45 -11.47 -4.85
C SER A 276 2.31 -12.22 -4.18
N LEU A 277 1.27 -11.51 -3.72
CA LEU A 277 0.10 -12.12 -3.11
C LEU A 277 -0.68 -12.97 -4.11
N ARG A 278 -0.89 -12.47 -5.33
CA ARG A 278 -1.62 -13.19 -6.39
C ARG A 278 -0.84 -14.40 -6.90
N PHE A 279 0.46 -14.23 -7.11
CA PHE A 279 1.36 -15.31 -7.50
C PHE A 279 1.40 -16.41 -6.44
N TYR A 280 1.55 -16.04 -5.16
CA TYR A 280 1.49 -17.00 -4.06
C TYR A 280 0.15 -17.76 -4.05
N ASN A 281 -0.97 -17.06 -4.22
CA ASN A 281 -2.28 -17.69 -4.26
C ASN A 281 -2.42 -18.68 -5.42
N GLN A 282 -1.93 -18.33 -6.62
CA GLN A 282 -2.00 -19.20 -7.79
C GLN A 282 -1.08 -20.42 -7.69
N VAL A 283 0.10 -20.27 -7.09
CA VAL A 283 0.99 -21.40 -6.79
C VAL A 283 0.37 -22.30 -5.72
N ALA A 284 -0.25 -21.71 -4.68
CA ALA A 284 -0.90 -22.45 -3.60
C ALA A 284 -2.14 -23.24 -4.08
N THR A 285 -2.90 -22.69 -5.04
CA THR A 285 -4.03 -23.40 -5.67
C THR A 285 -3.61 -24.42 -6.73
N GLY A 286 -2.30 -24.57 -6.99
CA GLY A 286 -1.77 -25.57 -7.92
C GLY A 286 -2.03 -25.25 -9.39
N ALA A 287 -2.12 -23.95 -9.75
CA ALA A 287 -2.41 -23.51 -11.11
C ALA A 287 -1.19 -23.71 -12.05
N GLY A 288 -0.95 -24.96 -12.48
CA GLY A 288 -0.07 -25.29 -13.60
C GLY A 288 1.41 -24.92 -13.45
N SER A 289 2.08 -24.71 -14.60
CA SER A 289 3.50 -24.33 -14.69
C SER A 289 3.77 -22.92 -14.16
N ILE A 290 4.97 -22.70 -13.59
CA ILE A 290 5.39 -21.42 -12.98
C ILE A 290 5.24 -20.22 -13.95
N ASP A 291 5.52 -20.40 -15.25
CA ASP A 291 5.35 -19.35 -16.27
C ASP A 291 3.88 -18.94 -16.42
N LEU A 292 2.97 -19.92 -16.47
CA LEU A 292 1.54 -19.65 -16.58
C LEU A 292 1.04 -18.92 -15.33
N ALA A 293 1.39 -19.40 -14.13
CA ALA A 293 1.04 -18.75 -12.87
C ALA A 293 1.59 -17.31 -12.78
N CYS A 294 2.81 -17.07 -13.27
CA CYS A 294 3.35 -15.71 -13.34
C CYS A 294 2.48 -14.82 -14.24
N MET A 295 2.17 -15.29 -15.45
CA MET A 295 1.47 -14.50 -16.46
C MET A 295 0.00 -14.26 -16.10
N THR A 296 -0.66 -15.26 -15.52
CA THR A 296 -2.01 -15.11 -14.98
C THR A 296 -2.03 -14.12 -13.82
N ALA A 297 -1.03 -14.15 -12.92
CA ALA A 297 -0.91 -13.14 -11.86
C ALA A 297 -0.67 -11.72 -12.39
N ILE A 298 0.16 -11.52 -13.42
CA ILE A 298 0.36 -10.20 -14.05
C ILE A 298 -0.93 -9.74 -14.77
N ALA A 299 -1.65 -10.63 -15.44
CA ALA A 299 -2.91 -10.31 -16.11
C ALA A 299 -4.03 -9.95 -15.12
N GLU A 300 -4.16 -10.66 -14.01
CA GLU A 300 -5.13 -10.33 -12.97
C GLU A 300 -4.83 -8.99 -12.29
N THR A 301 -3.55 -8.73 -12.03
CA THR A 301 -3.12 -7.48 -11.38
C THR A 301 -3.23 -6.26 -12.27
N THR A 302 -3.42 -6.38 -13.59
CA THR A 302 -3.54 -5.25 -14.53
C THR A 302 -5.00 -4.84 -14.82
N SER A 303 -5.91 -4.99 -13.87
CA SER A 303 -7.34 -4.71 -14.05
C SER A 303 -7.68 -3.22 -14.04
N SER A 304 -6.84 -2.37 -13.43
CA SER A 304 -7.04 -0.93 -13.36
C SER A 304 -5.95 -0.13 -14.08
N PRO A 305 -6.23 1.09 -14.57
CA PRO A 305 -5.20 1.95 -15.17
C PRO A 305 -4.07 2.29 -14.17
N PHE A 306 -4.38 2.37 -12.88
CA PHE A 306 -3.38 2.59 -11.82
C PHE A 306 -2.43 1.41 -11.69
N THR A 307 -2.95 0.18 -11.69
CA THR A 307 -2.12 -1.03 -11.64
C THR A 307 -1.34 -1.27 -12.92
N LEU A 308 -1.87 -0.87 -14.07
CA LEU A 308 -1.17 -0.92 -15.35
C LEU A 308 0.01 0.04 -15.37
N LEU A 309 -0.19 1.26 -14.85
CA LEU A 309 0.88 2.24 -14.63
C LEU A 309 1.90 1.73 -13.62
N ALA A 310 1.44 1.04 -12.57
CA ALA A 310 2.31 0.42 -11.58
C ALA A 310 3.21 -0.64 -12.21
N LEU A 311 2.64 -1.57 -12.99
CA LEU A 311 3.38 -2.55 -13.77
C LEU A 311 4.42 -1.85 -14.66
N ALA A 312 4.02 -0.85 -15.44
CA ALA A 312 4.93 -0.16 -16.35
C ALA A 312 6.14 0.47 -15.62
N LEU A 313 5.90 1.07 -14.46
CA LEU A 313 6.97 1.63 -13.63
C LEU A 313 7.84 0.54 -13.02
N THR A 314 7.28 -0.59 -12.57
CA THR A 314 8.10 -1.73 -12.10
C THR A 314 8.99 -2.29 -13.18
N VAL A 315 8.45 -2.48 -14.40
CA VAL A 315 9.22 -2.97 -15.54
C VAL A 315 10.34 -1.99 -15.88
N SER A 316 10.05 -0.68 -15.91
CA SER A 316 11.08 0.35 -16.13
C SER A 316 12.15 0.35 -15.05
N TYR A 317 11.79 0.23 -13.76
CA TYR A 317 12.76 0.15 -12.67
C TYR A 317 13.63 -1.12 -12.76
N ILE A 318 13.05 -2.26 -13.12
CA ILE A 318 13.79 -3.51 -13.34
C ILE A 318 14.76 -3.35 -14.51
N SER A 319 14.31 -2.76 -15.62
CA SER A 319 15.17 -2.45 -16.78
C SER A 319 16.33 -1.54 -16.40
N GLN A 320 16.07 -0.47 -15.66
CA GLN A 320 17.12 0.42 -15.15
C GLN A 320 18.10 -0.31 -14.23
N PHE A 321 17.60 -1.17 -13.36
CA PHE A 321 18.43 -1.97 -12.48
C PHE A 321 19.34 -2.93 -13.27
N ILE A 322 18.83 -3.57 -14.32
CA ILE A 322 19.61 -4.44 -15.22
C ILE A 322 20.71 -3.66 -15.93
N VAL A 323 20.39 -2.47 -16.45
CA VAL A 323 21.38 -1.57 -17.08
C VAL A 323 22.45 -1.13 -16.08
N GLN A 324 22.07 -0.77 -14.85
CA GLN A 324 23.04 -0.39 -13.81
C GLN A 324 23.93 -1.57 -13.38
N CYS A 325 23.36 -2.77 -13.24
CA CYS A 325 24.12 -3.98 -12.95
C CYS A 325 25.14 -4.25 -14.06
N THR A 326 24.72 -4.07 -15.32
CA THR A 326 25.57 -4.23 -16.50
C THR A 326 26.73 -3.24 -16.49
N GLN A 327 26.45 -1.95 -16.26
CA GLN A 327 27.49 -0.91 -16.15
C GLN A 327 28.46 -1.18 -14.98
N PHE A 328 27.94 -1.68 -13.86
CA PHE A 328 28.75 -2.06 -12.70
C PHE A 328 29.68 -3.24 -13.01
N ILE A 329 29.19 -4.27 -13.70
CA ILE A 329 30.00 -5.42 -14.14
C ILE A 329 31.13 -4.96 -15.09
N LEU A 330 30.86 -3.98 -15.95
CA LEU A 330 31.83 -3.40 -16.89
C LEU A 330 32.82 -2.42 -16.24
N GLY A 331 32.59 -2.01 -14.99
CA GLY A 331 33.47 -1.05 -14.30
C GLY A 331 33.34 0.39 -14.81
N SER A 332 32.33 0.71 -15.61
CA SER A 332 32.09 2.05 -16.13
C SER A 332 31.46 2.93 -15.05
N MET A 333 32.28 3.74 -14.37
CA MET A 333 31.85 4.66 -13.31
C MET A 333 31.50 6.07 -13.81
N HIS A 334 31.34 6.26 -15.13
CA HIS A 334 31.18 7.61 -15.69
C HIS A 334 29.69 8.00 -15.85
N ASN A 335 29.31 9.03 -15.10
CA ASN A 335 28.10 9.86 -15.21
C ASN A 335 26.73 9.21 -14.89
N ARG A 336 26.65 8.63 -13.69
CA ARG A 336 25.63 7.65 -13.25
C ARG A 336 24.21 8.14 -12.94
N ASN A 337 23.98 9.44 -12.72
CA ASN A 337 22.79 9.86 -11.94
C ASN A 337 21.78 10.79 -12.62
N HIS A 338 22.18 11.60 -13.61
CA HIS A 338 21.31 12.69 -14.08
C HIS A 338 20.53 12.39 -15.38
N VAL A 339 21.02 11.48 -16.22
CA VAL A 339 20.40 11.13 -17.52
C VAL A 339 19.45 9.93 -17.39
N LEU A 340 19.79 8.91 -16.58
CA LEU A 340 18.95 7.72 -16.39
C LEU A 340 17.64 8.00 -15.65
N ALA A 341 17.64 8.94 -14.69
CA ALA A 341 16.46 9.22 -13.89
C ALA A 341 15.28 9.76 -14.72
N THR A 342 15.55 10.52 -15.79
CA THR A 342 14.50 11.09 -16.65
C THR A 342 14.02 10.07 -17.70
N HIS A 343 14.92 9.18 -18.15
CA HIS A 343 14.64 8.20 -19.20
C HIS A 343 13.61 7.13 -18.79
N GLY A 344 13.69 6.62 -17.55
CA GLY A 344 12.76 5.56 -17.12
C GLY A 344 11.30 6.01 -16.98
N TYR A 345 11.07 7.26 -16.56
CA TYR A 345 9.69 7.76 -16.44
C TYR A 345 9.01 7.88 -17.80
N THR A 346 9.74 8.33 -18.83
CA THR A 346 9.19 8.45 -20.18
C THR A 346 8.93 7.07 -20.80
N GLU A 347 9.81 6.10 -20.57
CA GLU A 347 9.63 4.71 -21.03
C GLU A 347 8.45 4.00 -20.36
N ALA A 348 8.25 4.22 -19.06
CA ALA A 348 7.08 3.69 -18.36
C ALA A 348 5.77 4.30 -18.91
N LEU A 349 5.76 5.60 -19.21
CA LEU A 349 4.59 6.26 -19.78
C LEU A 349 4.27 5.75 -21.19
N THR A 350 5.27 5.56 -22.04
CA THR A 350 5.05 4.98 -23.39
C THR A 350 4.51 3.56 -23.30
N LEU A 351 4.99 2.72 -22.37
CA LEU A 351 4.44 1.39 -22.12
C LEU A 351 2.95 1.44 -21.73
N VAL A 352 2.56 2.36 -20.86
CA VAL A 352 1.15 2.54 -20.49
C VAL A 352 0.32 2.94 -21.70
N PHE A 353 0.80 3.89 -22.52
CA PHE A 353 0.09 4.28 -23.73
C PHE A 353 -0.09 3.12 -24.70
N LEU A 354 0.93 2.26 -24.87
CA LEU A 354 0.82 1.05 -25.69
C LEU A 354 -0.25 0.09 -25.15
N CYS A 355 -0.25 -0.17 -23.84
CA CYS A 355 -1.26 -1.04 -23.21
C CYS A 355 -2.68 -0.46 -23.26
N LEU A 356 -2.83 0.86 -23.13
CA LEU A 356 -4.11 1.55 -23.26
C LEU A 356 -4.62 1.50 -24.70
N GLN A 357 -3.75 1.78 -25.68
CA GLN A 357 -4.10 1.72 -27.10
C GLN A 357 -4.46 0.28 -27.53
N ALA A 358 -3.81 -0.73 -26.97
CA ALA A 358 -4.12 -2.14 -27.20
C ALA A 358 -5.42 -2.60 -26.50
N GLY A 359 -6.07 -1.75 -25.69
CA GLY A 359 -7.34 -2.07 -25.05
C GLY A 359 -7.26 -3.10 -23.92
N VAL A 360 -6.08 -3.31 -23.33
CA VAL A 360 -5.77 -4.39 -22.35
C VAL A 360 -6.74 -4.41 -21.14
N LEU A 361 -7.31 -3.26 -20.78
CA LEU A 361 -8.24 -3.13 -19.64
C LEU A 361 -9.62 -3.76 -19.86
N GLY A 362 -10.08 -3.89 -21.11
CA GLY A 362 -11.43 -4.37 -21.43
C GLY A 362 -11.51 -5.82 -21.93
N MET A 363 -10.39 -6.53 -22.00
CA MET A 363 -10.30 -7.85 -22.64
C MET A 363 -10.53 -8.99 -21.64
N ARG A 364 -10.99 -10.14 -22.14
CA ARG A 364 -11.06 -11.39 -21.36
C ARG A 364 -9.65 -11.82 -20.93
N THR A 365 -9.53 -12.47 -19.77
CA THR A 365 -8.24 -12.84 -19.14
C THR A 365 -7.28 -13.56 -20.09
N GLU A 366 -7.78 -14.45 -20.94
CA GLU A 366 -6.97 -15.18 -21.94
C GLU A 366 -6.33 -14.25 -22.99
N GLN A 367 -7.14 -13.39 -23.61
CA GLN A 367 -6.66 -12.44 -24.62
C GLN A 367 -5.76 -11.36 -24.00
N LYS A 368 -6.06 -10.98 -22.75
CA LYS A 368 -5.27 -10.04 -21.97
C LYS A 368 -3.86 -10.58 -21.70
N MET A 369 -3.74 -11.85 -21.31
CA MET A 369 -2.44 -12.52 -21.12
C MET A 369 -1.62 -12.49 -22.41
N PHE A 370 -2.26 -12.75 -23.56
CA PHE A 370 -1.58 -12.70 -24.87
C PHE A 370 -1.03 -11.30 -25.19
N MET A 371 -1.87 -10.26 -25.09
CA MET A 371 -1.43 -8.88 -25.36
C MET A 371 -0.34 -8.42 -24.40
N LEU A 372 -0.45 -8.78 -23.12
CA LEU A 372 0.51 -8.39 -22.11
C LEU A 372 1.88 -9.06 -22.33
N LYS A 373 1.89 -10.33 -22.75
CA LYS A 373 3.11 -11.03 -23.19
C LYS A 373 3.78 -10.32 -24.36
N LEU A 374 3.00 -9.90 -25.37
CA LEU A 374 3.52 -9.16 -26.52
C LEU A 374 4.13 -7.82 -26.11
N VAL A 375 3.45 -7.05 -25.24
CA VAL A 375 4.00 -5.78 -24.75
C VAL A 375 5.29 -6.01 -23.94
N LEU A 376 5.31 -6.99 -23.04
CA LEU A 376 6.53 -7.33 -22.27
C LEU A 376 7.67 -7.78 -23.18
N PHE A 377 7.36 -8.48 -24.28
CA PHE A 377 8.34 -8.88 -25.30
C PHE A 377 8.96 -7.66 -26.01
N ILE A 378 8.14 -6.67 -26.40
CA ILE A 378 8.64 -5.42 -27.00
C ILE A 378 9.61 -4.72 -26.05
N VAL A 379 9.24 -4.64 -24.77
CA VAL A 379 10.05 -3.97 -23.74
C VAL A 379 11.36 -4.72 -23.49
N LEU A 380 11.31 -6.05 -23.46
CA LEU A 380 12.50 -6.89 -23.33
C LEU A 380 13.45 -6.73 -24.54
N SER A 381 12.90 -6.62 -25.75
CA SER A 381 13.68 -6.35 -26.96
C SER A 381 14.35 -4.96 -26.91
N ALA A 382 13.61 -3.94 -26.47
CA ALA A 382 14.16 -2.59 -26.28
C ALA A 382 15.25 -2.56 -25.20
N LEU A 383 15.08 -3.32 -24.11
CA LEU A 383 16.10 -3.48 -23.07
C LEU A 383 17.37 -4.12 -23.63
N LEU A 384 17.24 -5.21 -24.40
CA LEU A 384 18.38 -5.85 -25.05
C LEU A 384 19.12 -4.88 -25.97
N GLN A 385 18.39 -4.13 -26.80
CA GLN A 385 18.95 -3.11 -27.68
C GLN A 385 19.76 -2.08 -26.88
N SER A 386 19.21 -1.57 -25.78
CA SER A 386 19.91 -0.62 -24.90
C SER A 386 21.17 -1.21 -24.28
N LEU A 387 21.14 -2.48 -23.87
CA LEU A 387 22.32 -3.18 -23.34
C LEU A 387 23.40 -3.36 -24.41
N TYR A 388 23.02 -3.63 -25.66
CA TYR A 388 23.95 -3.74 -26.79
C TYR A 388 24.64 -2.40 -27.09
N GLU A 389 23.87 -1.31 -27.12
CA GLU A 389 24.41 0.05 -27.33
C GLU A 389 25.39 0.48 -26.24
N ILE A 390 25.21 0.02 -24.99
CA ILE A 390 26.15 0.28 -23.90
C ILE A 390 27.40 -0.60 -24.01
N LEU A 391 27.23 -1.85 -24.47
CA LEU A 391 28.31 -2.83 -24.58
C LEU A 391 29.28 -2.52 -25.73
N GLU A 392 28.77 -2.08 -26.88
CA GLU A 392 29.56 -1.79 -28.09
C GLU A 392 30.76 -0.84 -27.87
N PRO A 393 30.59 0.39 -27.33
CA PRO A 393 31.71 1.31 -27.12
C PRO A 393 32.71 0.80 -26.09
N GLN A 394 32.27 -0.01 -25.13
CA GLN A 394 33.12 -0.59 -24.09
C GLN A 394 33.99 -1.71 -24.66
N MET A 395 33.42 -2.56 -25.51
CA MET A 395 34.17 -3.57 -26.26
C MET A 395 35.22 -2.95 -27.19
N LEU A 396 34.87 -1.86 -27.89
CA LEU A 396 35.82 -1.10 -28.71
C LEU A 396 36.94 -0.46 -27.88
N ALA A 397 36.61 0.10 -26.71
CA ALA A 397 37.60 0.67 -25.80
C ALA A 397 38.57 -0.39 -25.27
N PHE A 398 38.07 -1.58 -24.91
CA PHE A 398 38.93 -2.70 -24.48
C PHE A 398 39.83 -3.22 -25.61
N ALA A 399 39.37 -3.20 -26.86
CA ALA A 399 40.21 -3.57 -28.01
C ALA A 399 41.38 -2.59 -28.24
N ALA A 400 41.22 -1.33 -27.83
CA ALA A 400 42.26 -0.30 -27.96
C ALA A 400 43.25 -0.26 -26.78
N LEU A 401 42.87 -0.79 -25.61
CA LEU A 401 43.70 -0.79 -24.41
C LEU A 401 44.53 -2.08 -24.30
N THR A 402 45.85 -1.95 -24.31
CA THR A 402 46.79 -3.08 -24.20
C THR A 402 46.99 -3.59 -22.77
N ASN A 403 46.44 -2.91 -21.75
CA ASN A 403 46.75 -3.14 -20.34
C ASN A 403 45.49 -3.34 -19.47
N VAL A 404 44.59 -4.21 -19.93
CA VAL A 404 43.33 -4.54 -19.25
C VAL A 404 43.49 -5.85 -18.48
N THR A 405 42.99 -5.91 -17.25
CA THR A 405 43.04 -7.15 -16.46
C THR A 405 42.19 -8.25 -17.10
N VAL A 406 42.70 -9.50 -17.13
CA VAL A 406 41.99 -10.68 -17.69
C VAL A 406 40.58 -10.83 -17.09
N SER A 407 40.39 -10.46 -15.82
CA SER A 407 39.08 -10.50 -15.16
C SER A 407 38.04 -9.57 -15.80
N MET A 408 38.43 -8.42 -16.36
CA MET A 408 37.47 -7.51 -17.04
C MET A 408 37.10 -8.04 -18.42
N HIS A 409 38.05 -8.62 -19.15
CA HIS A 409 37.79 -9.30 -20.43
C HIS A 409 36.83 -10.48 -20.27
N VAL A 410 37.04 -11.35 -19.27
CA VAL A 410 36.15 -12.49 -19.02
C VAL A 410 34.74 -12.01 -18.67
N ARG A 411 34.59 -10.97 -17.82
CA ARG A 411 33.27 -10.40 -17.46
C ARG A 411 32.54 -9.79 -18.67
N SER A 412 33.25 -9.04 -19.50
CA SER A 412 32.68 -8.45 -20.72
C SER A 412 32.28 -9.53 -21.74
N LEU A 413 33.11 -10.57 -21.90
CA LEU A 413 32.82 -11.69 -22.79
C LEU A 413 31.60 -12.49 -22.32
N VAL A 414 31.51 -12.78 -21.02
CA VAL A 414 30.34 -13.44 -20.43
C VAL A 414 29.07 -12.63 -20.64
N LEU A 415 29.12 -11.31 -20.42
CA LEU A 415 27.97 -10.45 -20.68
C LEU A 415 27.58 -10.46 -22.17
N ALA A 416 28.55 -10.37 -23.08
CA ALA A 416 28.30 -10.43 -24.52
C ALA A 416 27.67 -11.76 -24.95
N THR A 417 28.14 -12.88 -24.38
CA THR A 417 27.56 -14.20 -24.62
C THR A 417 26.13 -14.29 -24.10
N ILE A 418 25.86 -13.79 -22.89
CA ILE A 418 24.50 -13.73 -22.33
C ILE A 418 23.59 -12.90 -23.24
N LEU A 419 24.05 -11.72 -23.66
CA LEU A 419 23.29 -10.82 -24.52
C LEU A 419 22.99 -11.44 -25.88
N MET A 420 23.89 -12.28 -26.40
CA MET A 420 23.68 -13.02 -27.65
C MET A 420 22.71 -14.18 -27.50
N ILE A 421 22.79 -14.95 -26.41
CA ILE A 421 21.90 -16.11 -26.18
C ILE A 421 20.47 -15.68 -25.89
N THR A 422 20.29 -14.57 -25.16
CA THR A 422 18.98 -14.07 -24.72
C THR A 422 17.98 -13.83 -25.88
N PRO A 423 18.31 -13.12 -26.99
CA PRO A 423 17.40 -12.94 -28.12
C PRO A 423 17.07 -14.26 -28.82
N PHE A 424 17.99 -15.23 -28.91
CA PHE A 424 17.67 -16.56 -29.45
C PHE A 424 16.66 -17.30 -28.59
N LEU A 425 16.81 -17.26 -27.26
CA LEU A 425 15.84 -17.84 -26.34
C LEU A 425 14.48 -17.14 -26.45
N ILE A 426 14.47 -15.81 -26.54
CA ILE A 426 13.25 -15.02 -26.68
C ILE A 426 12.53 -15.35 -28.00
N SER A 427 13.25 -15.43 -29.12
CA SER A 427 12.70 -15.84 -30.40
C SER A 427 12.16 -17.26 -30.36
N PHE A 428 12.85 -18.19 -29.69
CA PHE A 428 12.36 -19.56 -29.50
C PHE A 428 11.05 -19.60 -28.71
N MET A 429 10.96 -18.85 -27.60
CA MET A 429 9.72 -18.72 -26.83
C MET A 429 8.60 -18.11 -27.68
N LEU A 430 8.88 -17.06 -28.47
CA LEU A 430 7.89 -16.45 -29.37
C LEU A 430 7.34 -17.45 -30.39
N MET A 431 8.20 -18.30 -30.97
CA MET A 431 7.80 -19.35 -31.93
C MET A 431 6.88 -20.39 -31.31
N THR A 432 7.06 -20.70 -30.02
CA THR A 432 6.15 -21.59 -29.29
C THR A 432 4.83 -20.94 -28.90
N PHE A 433 4.76 -19.60 -28.85
CA PHE A 433 3.62 -18.84 -28.36
C PHE A 433 2.69 -18.29 -29.45
N LEU A 434 3.17 -17.99 -30.66
CA LEU A 434 2.32 -17.57 -31.77
C LEU A 434 1.74 -18.81 -32.48
N PRO A 435 0.40 -19.01 -32.54
CA PRO A 435 -0.17 -19.98 -33.45
C PRO A 435 0.21 -19.61 -34.89
N MET A 436 0.58 -20.61 -35.71
CA MET A 436 0.98 -20.47 -37.11
C MET A 436 0.00 -19.64 -37.96
N ASP A 437 -1.25 -19.52 -37.53
CA ASP A 437 -2.29 -18.77 -38.25
C ASP A 437 -2.11 -17.24 -38.20
N LEU A 438 -1.40 -16.70 -37.20
CA LEU A 438 -1.12 -15.26 -37.09
C LEU A 438 0.11 -14.83 -37.91
N TRP A 439 0.99 -15.78 -38.25
CA TRP A 439 2.17 -15.55 -39.09
C TRP A 439 1.82 -15.12 -40.52
N PHE A 440 0.64 -15.48 -41.02
CA PHE A 440 0.20 -15.13 -42.38
C PHE A 440 -0.46 -13.76 -42.49
N VAL A 441 -0.72 -13.07 -41.38
CA VAL A 441 -1.42 -11.77 -41.34
C VAL A 441 -0.45 -10.59 -41.18
N MET A 442 0.80 -10.86 -40.78
CA MET A 442 1.90 -9.88 -40.69
C MET A 442 2.82 -10.03 -41.90
#